data_AF-A0A432UBH1-F1
#
_entry.id   AF-A0A432UBH1-F1
#
_cell.length_a   1.000
_cell.length_b   1.000
_cell.length_c   1.000
_cell.angle_alpha   90.00
_cell.angle_beta   90.00
_cell.angle_gamma   90.00
#
_symmetry.space_group_name_H-M   'P 1'
#
loop_
_entity.id
_entity.type
_entity.pdbx_description
1 polymer ?
#
loop_
_entity_poly.entity_id
_entity_poly.type
_entity_poly.pdbx_seq_one_letter_code
_entity_poly.pdbx_strand_id
1 'polypeptide(L)'
;MKELSRLIENYRLQIGIFLIFLFLSFQIPFLYQTFSPNPQLKVLVVRCSFLNFLSLLLFLFLKGGKYRELSVFPLIGLVSGLLYLTSGSSFLMPVCTSSTATSVIEVALIAFVTIRVNL
;
A
#
# COMPACT_ATOMS: atom_id res chain seq x y z
N MET A 1 -8.99 8.63 26.68
CA MET A 1 -7.89 7.62 26.66
C MET A 1 -8.30 6.26 26.11
N LYS A 2 -9.53 5.77 26.28
CA LYS A 2 -9.96 4.46 25.76
C LYS A 2 -10.04 4.36 24.22
N GLU A 3 -10.40 5.44 23.52
CA GLU A 3 -10.43 5.43 22.04
C GLU A 3 -9.04 5.43 21.41
N LEU A 4 -8.11 6.27 21.89
CA LEU A 4 -6.76 6.34 21.35
C LEU A 4 -6.02 5.00 21.47
N SER A 5 -6.19 4.30 22.60
CA SER A 5 -5.60 2.97 22.80
C SER A 5 -6.19 1.91 21.86
N ARG A 6 -7.49 2.01 21.54
CA ARG A 6 -8.20 1.10 20.63
C ARG A 6 -7.86 1.36 19.17
N LEU A 7 -7.68 2.62 18.80
CA LEU A 7 -7.11 3.03 17.51
C LEU A 7 -5.68 2.49 17.36
N ILE A 8 -4.83 2.69 18.37
CA ILE A 8 -3.45 2.20 18.34
C ILE A 8 -3.40 0.68 18.15
N GLU A 9 -4.27 -0.11 18.80
CA GLU A 9 -4.35 -1.56 18.58
C GLU A 9 -4.82 -1.94 17.17
N ASN A 10 -5.88 -1.30 16.66
CA ASN A 10 -6.41 -1.58 15.33
C ASN A 10 -5.39 -1.26 14.22
N TYR A 11 -4.66 -0.16 14.37
CA TYR A 11 -3.67 0.31 13.40
C TYR A 11 -2.27 -0.29 13.61
N ARG A 12 -1.98 -0.91 14.76
CA ARG A 12 -0.64 -1.45 15.09
C ARG A 12 -0.18 -2.50 14.08
N LEU A 13 -1.10 -3.39 13.70
CA LEU A 13 -0.79 -4.48 12.78
C LEU A 13 -0.61 -3.97 11.35
N GLN A 14 -1.42 -3.00 10.92
CA GLN A 14 -1.27 -2.34 9.61
C GLN A 14 0.02 -1.54 9.51
N ILE A 15 0.31 -0.72 10.52
CA ILE A 15 1.56 0.03 10.62
C ILE A 15 2.76 -0.93 10.67
N GLY A 16 2.65 -2.03 11.42
CA GLY A 16 3.68 -3.06 11.49
C GLY A 16 3.96 -3.73 10.14
N ILE A 17 2.92 -4.14 9.42
CA ILE A 17 3.04 -4.71 8.07
C ILE A 17 3.65 -3.69 7.11
N PHE A 18 3.16 -2.45 7.13
CA PHE A 18 3.69 -1.38 6.30
C PHE A 18 5.17 -1.14 6.57
N LEU A 19 5.59 -1.06 7.84
CA LEU A 19 6.99 -0.85 8.22
C LEU A 19 7.89 -2.02 7.82
N ILE A 20 7.40 -3.27 7.94
CA ILE A 20 8.14 -4.46 7.50
C ILE A 20 8.34 -4.43 5.98
N PHE A 21 7.28 -4.17 5.21
CA PHE A 21 7.37 -4.08 3.75
C PHE A 21 8.19 -2.89 3.29
N LEU A 22 8.10 -1.76 3.98
CA LEU A 22 8.93 -0.58 3.71
C LEU A 22 10.40 -0.93 3.95
N PHE A 23 10.73 -1.55 5.08
CA PHE A 23 12.09 -1.95 5.42
C PHE A 23 12.66 -2.95 4.39
N LEU A 24 11.91 -4.00 4.05
CA LEU A 24 12.29 -4.99 3.03
C LEU A 24 12.48 -4.34 1.66
N SER A 25 11.56 -3.46 1.26
CA SER A 25 11.63 -2.79 -0.04
C SER A 25 12.77 -1.76 -0.08
N PHE A 26 13.07 -1.11 1.04
CA PHE A 26 14.15 -0.13 1.15
C PHE A 26 15.53 -0.78 1.03
N GLN A 27 15.70 -2.06 1.41
CA GLN A 27 16.96 -2.77 1.20
C GLN A 27 17.28 -3.06 -0.28
N ILE A 28 16.27 -3.12 -1.15
CA ILE A 28 16.44 -3.44 -2.58
C ILE A 28 17.36 -2.43 -3.30
N PRO A 29 17.17 -1.10 -3.18
CA PRO A 29 18.09 -0.13 -3.78
C PRO A 29 19.53 -0.20 -3.25
N PHE A 30 19.74 -0.61 -2.00
CA PHE A 30 21.09 -0.71 -1.41
C PHE A 30 21.85 -1.97 -1.86
N LEU A 31 21.14 -3.07 -2.15
CA LEU A 31 21.74 -4.28 -2.71
C LEU A 31 22.05 -4.15 -4.21
N TYR A 32 21.32 -3.29 -4.93
CA TYR A 32 21.46 -3.07 -6.36
C TYR A 32 21.76 -1.59 -6.64
N GLN A 33 22.97 -1.18 -6.27
CA GLN A 33 23.42 0.22 -6.23
C GLN A 33 23.49 0.94 -7.60
N THR A 34 23.25 0.24 -8.70
CA THR A 34 23.24 0.79 -10.06
C THR A 34 22.01 0.33 -10.83
N PHE A 35 20.84 0.86 -10.48
CA PHE A 35 19.65 0.74 -11.33
C PHE A 35 19.81 1.65 -12.56
N SER A 36 20.41 1.11 -13.62
CA SER A 36 20.18 1.59 -14.98
C SER A 36 18.66 1.62 -15.25
N PRO A 37 18.11 2.58 -16.03
CA PRO A 37 16.68 2.68 -16.29
C PRO A 37 16.09 1.35 -16.78
N ASN A 38 15.45 0.62 -15.86
CA ASN A 38 14.95 -0.71 -16.14
C ASN A 38 13.46 -0.60 -16.53
N PRO A 39 13.06 -1.01 -17.75
CA PRO A 39 11.66 -0.98 -18.18
C PRO A 39 10.76 -1.88 -17.35
N GLN A 40 11.28 -2.97 -16.78
CA GLN A 40 10.51 -3.90 -15.93
C GLN A 40 10.03 -3.22 -14.65
N LEU A 41 10.82 -2.29 -14.12
CA LEU A 41 10.49 -1.51 -12.94
C LEU A 41 9.35 -0.50 -13.21
N LYS A 42 9.34 0.11 -14.40
CA LYS A 42 8.22 0.95 -14.83
C LYS A 42 6.93 0.15 -14.95
N VAL A 43 7.00 -1.05 -15.53
CA VAL A 43 5.85 -1.96 -15.63
C VAL A 43 5.34 -2.36 -14.24
N LEU A 44 6.25 -2.65 -13.30
CA LEU A 44 5.88 -2.95 -11.92
C LEU A 44 5.13 -1.79 -11.27
N VAL A 45 5.65 -0.55 -11.39
CA VAL A 45 4.98 0.63 -10.81
C VAL A 45 3.61 0.88 -11.43
N VAL A 46 3.44 0.66 -12.74
CA VAL A 46 2.11 0.75 -13.38
C VAL A 46 1.13 -0.26 -12.77
N ARG A 47 1.57 -1.51 -12.56
CA ARG A 47 0.75 -2.55 -11.91
C ARG A 47 0.40 -2.17 -10.48
N CYS A 48 1.37 -1.65 -9.71
CA CYS A 48 1.14 -1.16 -8.36
C CYS A 48 0.11 -0.02 -8.34
N SER A 49 0.24 0.96 -9.23
CA SER A 49 -0.70 2.07 -9.37
C SER A 49 -2.12 1.59 -9.69
N PHE A 50 -2.27 0.60 -10.59
CA PHE A 50 -3.56 0.02 -10.91
C PHE A 50 -4.21 -0.66 -9.68
N LEU A 51 -3.45 -1.47 -8.96
CA LEU A 51 -3.91 -2.13 -7.74
C LEU A 51 -4.29 -1.12 -6.65
N ASN A 52 -3.45 -0.11 -6.45
CA ASN A 52 -3.73 0.96 -5.49
C ASN A 52 -5.02 1.71 -5.85
N PHE A 53 -5.24 2.03 -7.12
CA PHE A 53 -6.48 2.67 -7.56
C PHE A 53 -7.71 1.81 -7.26
N LEU A 54 -7.63 0.51 -7.54
CA LEU A 54 -8.73 -0.42 -7.24
C LEU A 54 -9.00 -0.52 -5.73
N SER A 55 -7.93 -0.67 -4.92
CA SER A 55 -8.03 -0.67 -3.45
C SER A 55 -8.61 0.64 -2.92
N LEU A 56 -8.23 1.78 -3.49
CA LEU A 56 -8.75 3.10 -3.13
C LEU A 56 -10.26 3.17 -3.35
N LEU A 57 -10.74 2.79 -4.53
CA LEU A 57 -12.17 2.74 -4.83
C LEU A 57 -12.90 1.80 -3.86
N LEU A 58 -12.35 0.62 -3.62
CA LEU A 58 -12.94 -0.35 -2.71
C LEU A 58 -13.07 0.22 -1.28
N PHE A 59 -12.04 0.86 -0.74
CA PHE A 59 -12.09 1.47 0.59
C PHE A 59 -13.01 2.69 0.69
N LEU A 60 -13.17 3.44 -0.40
CA LEU A 60 -14.08 4.58 -0.46
C LEU A 60 -15.56 4.16 -0.53
N PHE A 61 -15.88 3.10 -1.28
CA PHE A 61 -17.28 2.74 -1.58
C PHE A 61 -17.80 1.54 -0.78
N LEU A 62 -16.95 0.64 -0.31
CA LEU A 62 -17.41 -0.56 0.38
C LEU A 62 -18.10 -0.23 1.71
N LYS A 63 -19.27 -0.84 1.95
CA LYS A 63 -20.11 -0.63 3.14
C LYS A 63 -20.36 0.86 3.45
N GLY A 64 -20.58 1.68 2.42
CA GLY A 64 -20.87 3.11 2.57
C GLY A 64 -19.68 3.94 3.06
N GLY A 65 -18.45 3.50 2.78
CA GLY A 65 -17.24 4.22 3.17
C GLY A 65 -16.77 3.91 4.60
N LYS A 66 -17.24 2.82 5.20
CA LYS A 66 -16.77 2.35 6.52
C LYS A 66 -15.25 2.20 6.61
N TYR A 67 -14.59 1.90 5.50
CA TYR A 67 -13.14 1.66 5.43
C TYR A 67 -12.36 2.85 4.84
N ARG A 68 -12.96 4.03 4.76
CA ARG A 68 -12.35 5.21 4.12
C ARG A 68 -11.01 5.60 4.73
N GLU A 69 -10.77 5.35 6.01
CA GLU A 69 -9.48 5.63 6.66
C GLU A 69 -8.33 4.78 6.08
N LEU A 70 -8.62 3.58 5.56
CA LEU A 70 -7.63 2.70 4.93
C LEU A 70 -7.24 3.16 3.53
N SER A 71 -7.96 4.13 2.95
CA SER A 71 -7.65 4.71 1.64
C SER A 71 -6.31 5.45 1.60
N VAL A 72 -5.73 5.76 2.77
CA VAL A 72 -4.45 6.46 2.89
C VAL A 72 -3.30 5.65 2.26
N PHE A 73 -3.23 4.34 2.50
CA PHE A 73 -2.16 3.50 1.95
C PHE A 73 -2.19 3.42 0.41
N PRO A 74 -3.31 3.08 -0.26
CA PRO A 74 -3.34 3.09 -1.71
C PRO A 74 -3.15 4.50 -2.29
N LEU A 75 -3.56 5.56 -1.58
CA LEU A 75 -3.30 6.94 -2.01
C LEU A 75 -1.80 7.25 -2.01
N ILE A 76 -1.08 6.91 -0.93
CA ILE A 76 0.38 7.05 -0.86
C ILE A 76 1.05 6.26 -1.98
N GLY A 77 0.59 5.03 -2.24
CA GLY A 77 1.10 4.18 -3.31
C GLY A 77 0.89 4.78 -4.70
N LEU A 78 -0.25 5.42 -4.96
CA LEU A 78 -0.54 6.12 -6.22
C LEU A 78 0.34 7.36 -6.41
N VAL A 79 0.44 8.20 -5.38
CA VAL A 79 1.24 9.43 -5.44
C VAL A 79 2.73 9.09 -5.64
N SER A 80 3.26 8.15 -4.87
CA SER A 80 4.66 7.71 -5.02
C SER A 80 4.91 7.03 -6.38
N GLY A 81 3.97 6.24 -6.89
CA GLY A 81 4.07 5.62 -8.21
C GLY A 81 4.07 6.65 -9.35
N LEU A 82 3.19 7.66 -9.29
CA LEU A 82 3.18 8.75 -10.27
C LEU A 82 4.45 9.58 -10.22
N LEU A 83 4.92 9.93 -9.02
CA LEU A 83 6.18 10.65 -8.84
C LEU A 83 7.38 9.84 -9.34
N TYR A 84 7.37 8.51 -9.21
CA TYR A 84 8.41 7.65 -9.80
C TYR A 84 8.40 7.74 -11.33
N LEU A 85 7.22 7.68 -11.95
CA LEU A 85 7.09 7.73 -13.41
C LEU A 85 7.52 9.08 -14.01
N THR A 86 7.36 10.19 -13.26
CA THR A 86 7.75 11.53 -13.71
C THR A 86 9.20 11.89 -13.36
N SER A 87 9.66 11.60 -12.14
CA SER A 87 11.00 11.98 -11.67
C SER A 87 12.07 10.93 -11.93
N GLY A 88 11.69 9.66 -12.15
CA GLY A 88 12.62 8.54 -12.26
C GLY A 88 13.33 8.18 -10.95
N SER A 89 12.95 8.77 -9.82
CA SER A 89 13.64 8.55 -8.53
C SER A 89 13.38 7.15 -7.98
N SER A 90 14.40 6.30 -8.00
CA SER A 90 14.34 4.90 -7.52
C SER A 90 13.92 4.77 -6.05
N PHE A 91 14.07 5.81 -5.23
CA PHE A 91 13.64 5.82 -3.82
C PHE A 91 12.12 5.76 -3.66
N LEU A 92 11.36 6.18 -4.67
CA LEU A 92 9.90 6.19 -4.64
C LEU A 92 9.29 4.81 -4.88
N MET A 93 10.04 3.91 -5.53
CA MET A 93 9.57 2.58 -5.84
C MET A 93 9.33 1.74 -4.58
N PRO A 94 10.26 1.65 -3.61
CA PRO A 94 10.01 0.96 -2.34
C PRO A 94 8.75 1.43 -1.63
N VAL A 95 8.47 2.74 -1.65
CA VAL A 95 7.28 3.34 -1.04
C VAL A 95 6.02 2.91 -1.79
N CYS A 96 6.07 2.91 -3.13
CA CYS A 96 4.97 2.47 -3.97
C CYS A 96 4.65 0.98 -3.71
N THR A 97 5.66 0.12 -3.73
CA THR A 97 5.50 -1.33 -3.56
C THR A 97 5.02 -1.70 -2.16
N SER A 98 5.57 -1.06 -1.11
CA SER A 98 5.14 -1.33 0.28
C SER A 98 3.70 -0.90 0.52
N SER A 99 3.32 0.26 -0.01
CA SER A 99 1.95 0.77 0.08
C SER A 99 0.97 -0.14 -0.66
N THR A 100 1.33 -0.64 -1.85
CA THR A 100 0.53 -1.62 -2.59
C THR A 100 0.37 -2.94 -1.84
N ALA A 101 1.47 -3.50 -1.33
CA ALA A 101 1.40 -4.76 -0.58
C ALA A 101 0.48 -4.63 0.64
N THR A 102 0.61 -3.53 1.40
CA THR A 102 -0.25 -3.22 2.55
C THR A 102 -1.71 -3.12 2.13
N SER A 103 -2.00 -2.37 1.07
CA SER A 103 -3.36 -2.20 0.55
C SER A 103 -4.00 -3.51 0.10
N VAL A 104 -3.24 -4.39 -0.56
CA VAL A 104 -3.74 -5.70 -1.02
C VAL A 104 -4.05 -6.62 0.17
N ILE A 105 -3.20 -6.63 1.20
CA ILE A 105 -3.43 -7.40 2.42
C ILE A 105 -4.70 -6.92 3.13
N GLU A 106 -4.89 -5.61 3.23
CA GLU A 106 -6.09 -5.02 3.84
C GLU A 106 -7.37 -5.39 3.07
N VAL A 107 -7.34 -5.34 1.74
CA VAL A 107 -8.46 -5.80 0.90
C VAL A 107 -8.76 -7.27 1.18
N ALA A 108 -7.74 -8.14 1.25
CA ALA A 108 -7.92 -9.56 1.53
C ALA A 108 -8.51 -9.82 2.92
N LEU A 109 -8.04 -9.10 3.95
CA LEU A 109 -8.58 -9.19 5.31
C LEU A 109 -10.04 -8.74 5.38
N ILE A 110 -10.38 -7.64 4.71
CA ILE A 110 -11.76 -7.14 4.66
C ILE A 110 -12.67 -8.11 3.92
N ALA A 111 -12.20 -8.71 2.82
CA ALA A 111 -12.93 -9.74 2.10
C ALA A 111 -13.21 -10.95 3.01
N PHE A 112 -12.18 -11.44 3.72
CA PHE A 112 -12.32 -12.57 4.64
C PHE A 112 -13.34 -12.28 5.77
N VAL A 113 -13.23 -11.12 6.42
CA VAL A 113 -14.17 -10.72 7.48
C VAL A 113 -15.60 -10.55 6.92
N THR A 114 -15.75 -10.00 5.72
CA THR A 114 -17.08 -9.78 5.13
C THR A 114 -17.75 -11.09 4.72
N ILE A 115 -16.99 -12.06 4.20
CA ILE A 115 -17.51 -13.40 3.85
C ILE A 115 -17.88 -14.18 5.11
N ARG A 116 -17.01 -14.19 6.13
CA ARG A 116 -17.24 -14.95 7.37
C ARG A 116 -18.44 -14.46 8.19
N VAL A 117 -18.77 -13.17 8.11
CA VAL A 117 -19.93 -12.59 8.82
C VAL A 117 -21.26 -12.89 8.11
N ASN A 118 -21.23 -13.26 6.83
CA ASN A 118 -22.41 -13.59 6.03
C ASN A 118 -22.65 -15.10 5.85
N LEU A 119 -21.83 -15.95 6.50
CA LEU A 119 -21.98 -17.40 6.60
C LEU A 119 -22.53 -17.76 7.98
#